data_AF-A0A443VHR7-F1
#
_entry.id   AF-A0A443VHR7-F1
#
_cell.length_a   1.000
_cell.length_b   1.000
_cell.length_c   1.000
_cell.angle_alpha   90.00
_cell.angle_beta   90.00
_cell.angle_gamma   90.00
#
_symmetry.space_group_name_H-M   'P 1'
#
loop_
_entity.id
_entity.type
_entity.pdbx_description
1 polymer ?
#
loop_
_entity_poly.entity_id
_entity_poly.type
_entity_poly.pdbx_seq_one_letter_code
_entity_poly.pdbx_strand_id
1 'polypeptide(L)' 'MLSRPKRSSFNTTSAGRITLNNPDEQELHGGKRLCIYTSTVAGTFTYVTKSKKLPAVKSFDTSQTE' A
#
# COMPACT_ATOMS: atom_id res chain seq x y z
N MET A 1 -39.66 -27.27 -6.12
CA MET A 1 -38.20 -27.55 -6.22
C MET A 1 -37.47 -26.23 -6.07
N LEU A 2 -36.84 -26.01 -4.90
CA LEU A 2 -36.18 -24.74 -4.56
C LEU A 2 -34.72 -24.78 -5.03
N SER A 3 -34.45 -24.26 -6.23
CA SER A 3 -33.09 -24.14 -6.75
C SER A 3 -32.34 -23.09 -5.92
N ARG A 4 -31.47 -23.55 -5.03
CA ARG A 4 -30.57 -22.71 -4.24
C ARG A 4 -29.66 -21.92 -5.20
N PRO A 5 -29.63 -20.57 -5.16
CA PRO A 5 -28.58 -19.86 -5.87
C PRO A 5 -27.26 -20.20 -5.21
N LYS A 6 -26.36 -20.82 -5.98
CA LYS A 6 -24.97 -21.08 -5.61
C LYS A 6 -24.36 -19.70 -5.32
N ARG A 7 -24.17 -19.41 -4.03
CA ARG A 7 -23.60 -18.16 -3.54
C ARG A 7 -22.26 -17.99 -4.25
N SER A 8 -22.24 -17.15 -5.29
CA SER A 8 -21.02 -16.81 -6.00
C SER A 8 -20.16 -16.12 -4.94
N SER A 9 -19.13 -16.83 -4.48
CA SER A 9 -18.09 -16.24 -3.66
C SER A 9 -17.46 -15.19 -4.55
N PHE A 10 -17.87 -13.93 -4.36
CA PHE A 10 -17.09 -12.82 -4.86
C PHE A 10 -15.74 -12.99 -4.18
N ASN A 11 -14.76 -13.41 -4.95
CA ASN A 11 -13.37 -13.36 -4.52
C ASN A 11 -13.10 -11.86 -4.37
N THR A 12 -13.33 -11.33 -3.18
CA THR A 12 -12.79 -10.05 -2.76
C THR A 12 -11.31 -10.19 -3.07
N THR A 13 -10.83 -9.46 -4.07
CA THR A 13 -9.40 -9.28 -4.28
C THR A 13 -8.91 -8.54 -3.05
N SER A 14 -8.64 -9.30 -2.00
CA SER A 14 -7.82 -8.89 -0.88
C SER A 14 -6.47 -8.60 -1.52
N ALA A 15 -6.20 -7.34 -1.79
CA ALA A 15 -4.83 -6.88 -1.92
C ALA A 15 -4.23 -7.00 -0.51
N GLY A 16 -3.95 -8.22 -0.06
CA GLY A 16 -3.60 -8.52 1.33
C GLY A 16 -2.27 -7.90 1.75
N ARG A 17 -1.45 -7.49 0.78
CA ARG A 17 -0.23 -6.74 1.01
C ARG A 17 0.27 -6.18 -0.31
N ILE A 18 0.51 -4.88 -0.39
CA ILE A 18 1.20 -4.28 -1.52
C ILE A 18 2.64 -4.00 -1.14
N THR A 19 3.58 -4.39 -2.00
CA THR A 19 4.99 -4.04 -1.81
C THR A 19 5.37 -3.00 -2.84
N LEU A 20 5.82 -1.85 -2.37
CA LEU A 20 6.23 -0.73 -3.20
C LEU A 20 7.73 -0.54 -3.07
N ASN A 21 8.39 -0.34 -4.20
CA ASN A 21 9.82 -0.11 -4.31
C ASN A 21 10.07 1.22 -5.02
N ASN A 22 11.29 1.74 -4.88
CA ASN A 22 11.72 2.99 -5.51
C ASN A 22 10.80 4.17 -5.17
N PRO A 23 10.64 4.52 -3.88
CA PRO A 23 9.92 5.73 -3.52
C PRO A 23 10.63 6.96 -4.08
N ASP A 24 9.84 7.97 -4.44
CA ASP A 24 10.35 9.32 -4.66
C ASP A 24 10.79 9.92 -3.33
N GLU A 25 12.05 10.37 -3.26
CA GLU A 25 12.64 10.96 -2.06
C GLU A 25 12.67 12.48 -2.17
N GLN A 26 12.07 13.16 -1.20
CA GLN A 26 12.13 14.60 -1.08
C GLN A 26 12.70 14.98 0.29
N GLU A 27 13.79 15.76 0.29
CA GLU A 27 14.35 16.29 1.53
C GLU A 27 13.46 17.41 2.07
N LEU A 28 13.05 17.27 3.34
CA LEU A 28 12.26 18.25 4.05
C LEU A 28 13.13 19.02 5.04
N HIS A 29 12.75 20.26 5.33
CA HIS A 29 13.41 21.07 6.33
C HIS A 29 13.45 20.39 7.71
N GLY A 30 14.59 20.54 8.38
CA GLY A 30 14.85 19.95 9.71
C GLY A 30 15.33 18.50 9.67
N GLY A 31 15.99 18.08 8.59
CA GLY A 31 16.62 16.76 8.48
C GLY A 31 15.62 15.61 8.35
N LYS A 32 14.40 15.89 7.89
CA LYS A 32 13.40 14.87 7.58
C LYS A 32 13.44 14.56 6.09
N ARG A 33 12.99 13.38 5.70
CA ARG A 33 12.82 12.96 4.32
C ARG A 33 11.40 12.47 4.12
N LEU A 34 10.78 12.95 3.06
CA LEU A 34 9.48 12.49 2.58
C LEU A 34 9.72 11.43 1.51
N CYS A 35 9.09 10.28 1.67
CA CYS A 35 9.06 9.22 0.68
C CYS A 35 7.67 9.06 0.12
N ILE A 36 7.57 9.11 -1.19
CA ILE A 36 6.33 9.02 -1.93
C ILE A 36 6.36 7.72 -2.72
N TYR A 37 5.56 6.75 -2.30
CA TYR A 37 5.40 5.49 -3.00
C TYR A 37 4.14 5.57 -3.86
N THR A 38 4.29 5.52 -5.18
CA THR A 38 3.15 5.53 -6.10
C THR A 38 2.87 4.13 -6.62
N SER A 39 1.60 3.79 -6.72
CA SER A 39 1.15 2.50 -7.23
C SER A 39 -0.09 2.67 -8.08
N THR A 40 -0.12 1.99 -9.22
CA THR A 40 -1.30 1.96 -10.10
C THR A 40 -2.47 1.23 -9.46
N VAL A 41 -2.23 0.31 -8.53
CA VAL A 41 -3.27 -0.54 -7.92
C VAL A 41 -3.77 -0.02 -6.57
N ALA A 42 -2.92 0.66 -5.79
CA ALA A 42 -3.26 1.11 -4.43
C ALA A 42 -3.17 2.64 -4.24
N GLY A 43 -2.72 3.38 -5.25
CA GLY A 43 -2.58 4.83 -5.20
C GLY A 43 -1.24 5.29 -4.62
N THR A 44 -1.25 6.47 -4.01
CA THR A 44 -0.04 7.15 -3.51
C THR A 44 0.04 7.07 -1.99
N PHE A 45 1.15 6.56 -1.48
CA PHE A 45 1.46 6.49 -0.05
C PHE A 45 2.61 7.42 0.28
N THR A 46 2.38 8.34 1.21
CA THR A 46 3.42 9.26 1.70
C THR A 46 3.90 8.80 3.07
N TYR A 47 5.22 8.77 3.24
CA TYR A 47 5.86 8.36 4.48
C TYR A 47 6.99 9.33 4.83
N VAL A 48 6.89 9.99 5.97
CA VAL A 48 7.94 10.89 6.45
C VAL A 48 8.82 10.16 7.45
N THR A 49 10.12 10.16 7.21
CA THR A 49 11.11 9.62 8.15
C THR A 49 12.14 10.69 8.54
N LYS A 50 12.76 10.49 9.70
CA LYS A 50 13.96 11.24 10.13
C LYS A 50 15.23 10.40 9.98
N SER A 51 15.10 9.17 9.50
CA SER A 51 16.23 8.23 9.40
C SER A 51 17.05 8.51 8.16
N LYS A 52 18.39 8.43 8.30
CA LYS A 52 19.33 8.50 7.15
C LYS A 52 19.18 7.34 6.18
N LYS A 53 18.70 6.18 6.66
CA LYS A 53 18.44 5.00 5.82
C LYS A 53 16.97 4.97 5.45
N LEU A 54 16.72 5.17 4.16
CA LEU A 54 15.40 4.96 3.60
C LEU A 54 15.24 3.51 3.17
N PRO A 55 14.14 2.86 3.56
CA PRO A 55 13.83 1.54 3.04
C PRO A 55 13.50 1.70 1.55
N ALA A 56 14.34 1.17 0.67
CA ALA A 56 14.12 1.17 -0.78
C ALA A 56 12.84 0.42 -1.18
N VAL A 57 12.36 -0.45 -0.29
CA VAL A 57 11.16 -1.27 -0.46
C VAL A 57 10.34 -1.21 0.82
N LYS A 58 9.05 -0.93 0.71
CA LYS A 58 8.11 -0.93 1.83
C LYS A 58 6.83 -1.65 1.45
N SER A 59 6.45 -2.61 2.29
CA SER A 59 5.14 -3.23 2.19
C SER A 59 4.11 -2.42 2.97
N PHE A 60 2.98 -2.14 2.35
CA PHE A 60 1.80 -1.57 2.97
C PHE A 60 0.74 -2.66 3.00
N ASP A 61 0.11 -2.83 4.16
CA ASP A 61 -1.02 -3.70 4.26
C ASP A 61 -2.24 -2.94 3.74
N THR A 62 -2.78 -3.39 2.61
CA THR A 62 -3.99 -2.84 1.99
C THR A 62 -5.19 -3.72 2.28
N SER A 63 -5.07 -4.67 3.21
CA SER A 63 -6.20 -5.39 3.77
C SER A 63 -7.05 -4.35 4.49
N GLN A 64 -8.09 -3.87 3.81
CA GLN A 64 -9.12 -3.07 4.41
C GLN A 64 -9.71 -3.92 5.55
N THR A 65 -9.56 -3.46 6.79
CA THR A 65 -10.35 -4.01 7.90
C THR A 65 -11.80 -3.78 7.51
N GLU A 66 -12.57 -4.86 7.40
CA GLU A 66 -14.02 -4.83 7.21
C GLU A 66 -14.72 -4.07 8.36
#